data_AF-D8Q993-F1
#
_entry.id   AF-D8Q993-F1
#
_cell.length_a   1.000
_cell.length_b   1.000
_cell.length_c   1.000
_cell.angle_alpha   90.00
_cell.angle_beta   90.00
_cell.angle_gamma   90.00
#
_symmetry.space_group_name_H-M   'P 1'
#
loop_
_entity.id
_entity.type
_entity.pdbx_description
1 polymer ?
#
loop_
_entity_poly.entity_id
_entity_poly.type
_entity_poly.pdbx_seq_one_letter_code
_entity_poly.pdbx_strand_id
1 'polypeptide(L)'
;MPTEYLLPQDEGFLSGCSSPQPSFECVLFPRSILADSLTHHFSALSINRYDVVQHVRDAADCPSPLNLFLRDPDVVEKLTKPSSSSTSTKKSRPPTRSPSPRRRNGGSSTTSTLMTLVLAEEERQAQHLKTVLRTSSERLEYEMRRADDATSRAHAAEVRAMEATSRATILEAARHQLELDLTRAAETIKRYQLQLETTERELKRVRDDFMRVDRERADAEALAAKARDTARSLQQSLRDCHAREDGREETSRLAMHKWFDEGREQGYDSGFEDGFAQGRKKGMSEGIKTGRKEGLREGREQGRIEERKNALEAFDRYVAEQEGDERTRRWAASFYQIDDNESVGSLEAPSQRGHH
;
A
#
# COMPACT_ATOMS: atom_id res chain seq x y z
N MET A 1 -27.69 23.41 -28.90
CA MET A 1 -28.27 23.63 -27.56
C MET A 1 -27.19 23.30 -26.53
N PRO A 2 -26.36 24.27 -26.11
CA PRO A 2 -25.49 24.08 -24.95
C PRO A 2 -26.20 24.60 -23.71
N THR A 3 -26.28 23.78 -22.66
CA THR A 3 -26.67 24.24 -21.32
C THR A 3 -25.42 24.53 -20.52
N GLU A 4 -25.23 25.83 -20.30
CA GLU A 4 -24.42 26.42 -19.24
C GLU A 4 -24.95 26.02 -17.86
N TYR A 5 -24.05 25.84 -16.89
CA TYR A 5 -24.27 26.25 -15.50
C TYR A 5 -22.93 26.70 -14.87
N LEU A 6 -22.95 27.95 -14.41
CA LEU A 6 -21.99 28.71 -13.59
C LEU A 6 -21.62 27.97 -12.27
N LEU A 7 -20.33 27.85 -11.88
CA LEU A 7 -19.49 28.71 -10.97
C LEU A 7 -19.96 28.79 -9.49
N PRO A 8 -19.13 29.19 -8.48
CA PRO A 8 -17.66 29.07 -8.24
C PRO A 8 -17.25 28.81 -6.74
N GLN A 9 -15.94 28.98 -6.43
CA GLN A 9 -15.23 29.21 -5.14
C GLN A 9 -14.50 27.99 -4.55
N ASP A 10 -13.17 27.91 -4.59
CA ASP A 10 -12.13 28.69 -3.85
C ASP A 10 -12.12 28.42 -2.34
N GLU A 11 -11.26 27.50 -1.91
CA GLU A 11 -10.64 27.48 -0.58
C GLU A 11 -9.22 26.93 -0.77
N GLY A 12 -8.23 27.74 -0.41
CA GLY A 12 -6.83 27.49 -0.66
C GLY A 12 -6.22 26.45 0.28
N PHE A 13 -5.29 25.66 -0.26
CA PHE A 13 -4.24 25.04 0.54
C PHE A 13 -2.88 25.33 -0.09
N LEU A 14 -2.24 26.34 0.50
CA LEU A 14 -0.80 26.54 0.44
C LEU A 14 -0.13 25.46 1.29
N SER A 15 0.64 24.57 0.67
CA SER A 15 1.96 24.12 1.17
C SER A 15 2.62 23.33 0.02
N GLY A 16 3.78 23.70 -0.51
CA GLY A 16 4.93 24.27 0.18
C GLY A 16 5.88 23.19 0.69
N CYS A 17 5.96 22.01 0.06
CA CYS A 17 7.00 21.01 0.35
C CYS A 17 8.28 21.33 -0.44
N SER A 18 8.90 22.45 -0.08
CA SER A 18 10.32 22.69 -0.34
C SER A 18 11.14 21.81 0.60
N SER A 19 11.90 20.89 0.00
CA SER A 19 13.01 20.17 0.60
C SER A 19 13.90 21.05 1.49
N PRO A 20 14.20 20.66 2.73
CA PRO A 20 15.41 21.10 3.39
C PRO A 20 16.48 20.02 3.19
N GLN A 21 17.43 20.30 2.29
CA GLN A 21 18.75 19.72 2.43
C GLN A 21 19.35 20.22 3.75
N PRO A 22 19.90 19.37 4.62
CA PRO A 22 20.92 19.81 5.54
C PRO A 22 22.22 19.94 4.73
N SER A 23 22.49 21.16 4.28
CA SER A 23 23.82 21.59 3.92
C SER A 23 24.76 21.27 5.09
N PHE A 24 25.68 20.34 4.85
CA PHE A 24 26.86 20.14 5.66
C PHE A 24 27.69 21.43 5.63
N GLU A 25 27.37 22.36 6.52
CA GLU A 25 28.36 23.35 6.95
C GLU A 25 29.30 22.65 7.92
N CYS A 26 30.43 22.23 7.38
CA CYS A 26 31.65 21.98 8.13
C CYS A 26 31.98 23.24 8.95
N VAL A 27 31.45 23.32 10.17
CA VAL A 27 32.01 24.19 11.19
C VAL A 27 33.32 23.52 11.62
N LEU A 28 34.38 23.85 10.87
CA LEU A 28 35.75 23.83 11.36
C LEU A 28 35.79 24.75 12.58
N PHE A 29 35.48 24.20 13.75
CA PHE A 29 35.81 24.85 15.01
C PHE A 29 37.35 24.89 15.08
N PRO A 30 37.96 26.08 15.18
CA PRO A 30 39.40 26.18 15.32
C PRO A 30 39.81 25.56 16.66
N ARG A 31 40.44 24.39 16.59
CA ARG A 31 41.44 23.96 17.57
C ARG A 31 42.54 25.03 17.58
N SER A 32 42.46 26.01 18.49
CA SER A 32 43.63 26.77 19.02
C SER A 32 43.21 28.11 19.64
N ILE A 33 42.36 28.14 20.65
CA ILE A 33 42.29 29.32 21.52
C ILE A 33 42.05 28.82 22.95
N LEU A 34 43.15 28.66 23.69
CA LEU A 34 43.29 28.78 25.15
C LEU A 34 44.61 28.10 25.58
N ALA A 35 45.70 28.52 24.95
CA ALA A 35 47.04 28.35 25.46
C ALA A 35 47.79 29.60 25.00
N ASP A 36 47.55 30.71 25.70
CA ASP A 36 48.38 31.94 25.68
C ASP A 36 47.65 33.08 26.40
N SER A 37 47.45 32.97 27.71
CA SER A 37 47.14 34.19 28.51
C SER A 37 47.32 34.03 30.02
N LEU A 38 48.27 33.23 30.52
CA LEU A 38 48.55 33.20 31.97
C LEU A 38 50.05 33.06 32.27
N THR A 39 50.86 33.88 31.62
CA THR A 39 52.29 34.04 31.95
C THR A 39 52.67 35.50 32.13
N HIS A 40 51.79 36.35 32.67
CA HIS A 40 52.16 37.72 33.04
C HIS A 40 51.42 38.19 34.29
N HIS A 41 51.68 37.56 35.45
CA HIS A 41 51.48 38.20 36.76
C HIS A 41 52.42 37.60 37.84
N PHE A 42 53.67 37.28 37.46
CA PHE A 42 54.71 36.86 38.41
C PHE A 42 55.86 37.87 38.43
N SER A 43 55.55 39.13 38.68
CA SER A 43 56.57 40.17 38.82
C SER A 43 55.97 41.39 39.49
N ALA A 44 55.73 41.31 40.80
CA ALA A 44 55.69 42.48 41.70
C ALA A 44 55.37 42.06 43.15
N LEU A 45 56.19 41.19 43.75
CA LEU A 45 56.32 41.15 45.20
C LEU A 45 57.80 40.99 45.54
N SER A 46 58.58 42.03 45.19
CA SER A 46 59.79 42.37 45.93
C SER A 46 59.34 42.83 47.33
N ILE A 47 58.88 41.87 48.13
CA ILE A 47 58.66 42.06 49.55
C ILE A 47 60.06 42.12 50.13
N ASN A 48 60.43 43.30 50.65
CA ASN A 48 61.61 43.54 51.46
C ASN A 48 62.03 42.27 52.21
N ARG A 49 63.01 41.56 51.65
CA ARG A 49 63.75 40.52 52.37
C ARG A 49 64.65 41.27 53.34
N TYR A 50 64.04 41.79 54.41
CA TYR A 50 64.73 41.96 55.68
C TYR A 50 65.29 40.59 56.03
N ASP A 51 66.57 40.39 55.76
CA ASP A 51 67.26 39.15 56.01
C ASP A 51 67.45 39.03 57.52
N VAL A 52 66.51 38.34 58.14
CA VAL A 52 66.47 38.09 59.58
C VAL A 52 67.72 37.34 60.02
N VAL A 53 68.29 36.51 59.14
CA VAL A 53 69.54 35.80 59.39
C VAL A 53 70.70 36.79 59.47
N GLN A 54 70.67 37.84 58.64
CA GLN A 54 71.66 38.91 58.68
C GLN A 54 71.53 39.76 59.96
N HIS A 55 70.31 40.09 60.38
CA HIS A 55 70.09 40.79 61.66
C HIS A 55 70.46 39.96 62.91
N VAL A 56 70.22 38.65 62.89
CA VAL A 56 70.64 37.74 63.98
C VAL A 56 72.17 37.62 63.99
N ARG A 57 72.82 37.56 62.81
CA ARG A 57 74.29 37.60 62.71
C ARG A 57 74.84 38.92 63.24
N ASP A 58 74.33 40.06 62.78
CA ASP A 58 74.78 41.38 63.23
C ASP A 58 74.59 41.57 64.75
N ALA A 59 73.53 41.01 65.33
CA ALA A 59 73.27 41.06 66.78
C ALA A 59 74.14 40.06 67.57
N ALA A 60 74.54 38.93 66.98
CA ALA A 60 75.38 37.90 67.61
C ALA A 60 76.90 38.16 67.42
N ASP A 61 77.27 38.89 66.37
CA ASP A 61 78.65 39.28 66.05
C ASP A 61 79.09 40.54 66.81
N CYS A 62 78.18 41.18 67.54
CA CYS A 62 78.53 42.22 68.52
C CYS A 62 79.32 41.58 69.67
N PRO A 63 80.59 41.96 69.90
CA PRO A 63 81.38 41.40 70.99
C PRO A 63 80.69 41.72 72.31
N SER A 64 80.44 40.67 73.10
CA SER A 64 79.79 40.81 74.40
C SER A 64 80.62 41.80 75.26
N PRO A 65 80.01 42.83 75.88
CA PRO A 65 80.71 43.82 76.69
C PRO A 65 81.48 43.18 77.85
N LEU A 66 81.07 42.00 78.30
CA LEU A 66 81.76 41.16 79.28
C LEU A 66 83.01 40.49 78.68
N ASN A 67 82.97 40.04 77.42
CA ASN A 67 84.14 39.54 76.70
C ASN A 67 85.15 40.66 76.44
N LEU A 68 84.67 41.87 76.12
CA LEU A 68 85.51 43.07 75.98
C LEU A 68 86.15 43.49 77.31
N PHE A 69 85.36 43.46 78.40
CA PHE A 69 85.81 43.81 79.76
C PHE A 69 86.75 42.77 80.39
N LEU A 70 86.63 41.49 80.00
CA LEU A 70 87.54 40.40 80.40
C LEU A 70 88.82 40.32 79.55
N ARG A 71 88.89 40.99 78.40
CA ARG A 71 90.12 41.11 77.59
C ARG A 71 91.12 42.12 78.15
N ASP A 72 90.68 43.00 79.05
CA ASP A 72 91.57 43.95 79.74
C ASP A 72 92.32 43.28 80.91
N PRO A 73 93.67 43.18 80.85
CA PRO A 73 94.46 42.45 81.87
C PRO A 73 94.35 43.08 83.28
N ASP A 74 94.15 44.39 83.36
CA ASP A 74 94.08 45.16 84.61
C ASP A 74 92.78 44.94 85.42
N VAL A 75 91.73 44.44 84.77
CA VAL A 75 90.42 44.19 85.38
C VAL A 75 90.37 42.77 85.98
N VAL A 76 90.95 41.80 85.27
CA VAL A 76 91.07 40.40 85.70
C VAL A 76 91.93 40.26 86.96
N GLU A 77 93.00 41.06 87.08
CA GLU A 77 93.88 41.08 88.25
C GLU A 77 93.21 41.67 89.52
N LYS A 78 92.15 42.47 89.36
CA LYS A 78 91.38 43.09 90.46
C LYS A 78 90.22 42.23 90.94
N LEU A 79 89.68 41.36 90.08
CA LEU A 79 88.62 40.40 90.42
C LEU A 79 89.17 39.13 91.12
N THR A 80 90.45 38.82 90.96
CA THR A 80 91.10 37.60 91.47
C THR A 80 91.75 37.75 92.85
N LYS A 81 91.80 38.96 93.41
CA LYS A 81 92.34 39.21 94.76
C LYS A 81 91.24 39.06 95.82
N PRO A 82 91.32 38.10 96.76
CA PRO A 82 90.34 37.96 97.83
C PRO A 82 90.51 39.11 98.83
N SER A 83 89.49 39.95 98.98
CA SER A 83 89.45 40.94 100.05
C SER A 83 89.12 40.24 101.37
N SER A 84 90.12 40.09 102.22
CA SER A 84 90.00 39.65 103.60
C SER A 84 89.65 40.83 104.54
N SER A 85 88.54 40.74 105.28
CA SER A 85 88.44 41.28 106.66
C SER A 85 87.14 40.84 107.38
N SER A 86 87.33 39.86 108.28
CA SER A 86 86.78 39.71 109.65
C SER A 86 85.37 40.20 110.05
N THR A 87 84.52 39.21 110.35
CA THR A 87 83.82 38.91 111.63
C THR A 87 83.55 40.03 112.66
N SER A 88 82.29 40.29 113.01
CA SER A 88 81.73 40.24 114.38
C SER A 88 80.22 40.50 114.42
N THR A 89 79.60 40.19 115.55
CA THR A 89 78.21 39.75 115.73
C THR A 89 77.28 40.79 116.38
N LYS A 90 75.95 40.54 116.24
CA LYS A 90 74.78 40.86 117.11
C LYS A 90 73.80 42.00 116.72
N LYS A 91 72.59 41.51 116.38
CA LYS A 91 71.20 41.86 116.80
C LYS A 91 70.63 43.29 116.71
N SER A 92 69.46 43.29 116.04
CA SER A 92 68.15 43.94 116.32
C SER A 92 67.84 45.41 115.93
N ARG A 93 67.00 45.50 114.87
CA ARG A 93 65.72 46.25 114.70
C ARG A 93 65.70 47.81 114.59
N PRO A 94 64.65 48.39 113.94
CA PRO A 94 64.68 49.57 113.04
C PRO A 94 64.26 50.88 113.76
N PRO A 95 64.34 52.12 113.21
CA PRO A 95 63.53 52.61 112.07
C PRO A 95 64.09 53.81 111.22
N THR A 96 63.34 54.11 110.14
CA THR A 96 63.05 55.42 109.46
C THR A 96 64.07 56.56 109.34
N ARG A 97 64.01 57.17 108.13
CA ARG A 97 64.17 58.60 107.78
C ARG A 97 65.57 59.04 107.31
N SER A 98 65.61 59.46 106.04
CA SER A 98 66.64 60.30 105.38
C SER A 98 66.98 61.55 106.23
N PRO A 99 68.18 62.17 106.11
CA PRO A 99 68.83 62.57 104.84
C PRO A 99 70.37 62.41 104.75
N SER A 100 70.83 62.47 103.49
CA SER A 100 72.20 62.67 102.96
C SER A 100 73.00 63.81 103.63
N PRO A 101 74.32 64.05 103.36
CA PRO A 101 75.34 63.28 102.63
C PRO A 101 76.64 63.09 103.42
N ARG A 102 77.31 61.94 103.33
CA ARG A 102 78.72 61.85 103.73
C ARG A 102 79.57 61.12 102.70
N ARG A 103 80.45 61.93 102.11
CA ARG A 103 81.85 61.66 101.76
C ARG A 103 82.10 60.36 100.97
N ARG A 104 82.34 60.58 99.68
CA ARG A 104 83.22 59.81 98.80
C ARG A 104 84.37 59.18 99.59
N ASN A 105 84.30 57.86 99.80
CA ASN A 105 85.47 56.99 99.86
C ASN A 105 85.53 56.29 98.51
N GLY A 106 86.14 56.98 97.54
CA GLY A 106 86.45 56.43 96.23
C GLY A 106 87.67 55.53 96.34
N GLY A 107 87.54 54.28 95.91
CA GLY A 107 88.68 53.37 95.85
C GLY A 107 88.35 51.92 95.52
N SER A 108 87.14 51.44 95.82
CA SER A 108 86.75 50.02 95.57
C SER A 108 85.43 49.84 94.81
N SER A 109 84.65 50.92 94.62
CA SER A 109 83.30 50.85 94.02
C SER A 109 83.28 50.94 92.50
N THR A 110 84.33 51.46 91.85
CA THR A 110 84.31 51.70 90.40
C THR A 110 84.27 50.39 89.62
N THR A 111 84.99 49.36 90.05
CA THR A 111 84.98 48.03 89.42
C THR A 111 83.67 47.29 89.65
N SER A 112 83.07 47.38 90.85
CA SER A 112 81.76 46.77 91.15
C SER A 112 80.62 47.45 90.38
N THR A 113 80.60 48.79 90.31
CA THR A 113 79.61 49.53 89.53
C THR A 113 79.78 49.32 88.02
N LEU A 114 81.03 49.24 87.53
CA LEU A 114 81.32 48.88 86.13
C LEU A 114 80.89 47.44 85.82
N MET A 115 81.12 46.48 86.73
CA MET A 115 80.63 45.10 86.57
C MET A 115 79.11 45.04 86.53
N THR A 116 78.39 45.80 87.37
CA THR A 116 76.92 45.88 87.31
C THR A 116 76.44 46.52 86.00
N LEU A 117 77.13 47.54 85.47
CA LEU A 117 76.80 48.14 84.17
C LEU A 117 77.06 47.18 83.01
N VAL A 118 78.19 46.47 83.01
CA VAL A 118 78.53 45.46 82.01
C VAL A 118 77.53 44.31 82.04
N LEU A 119 77.15 43.82 83.22
CA LEU A 119 76.12 42.78 83.37
C LEU A 119 74.73 43.27 82.94
N ALA A 120 74.37 44.53 83.22
CA ALA A 120 73.12 45.11 82.76
C ALA A 120 73.10 45.28 81.23
N GLU A 121 74.25 45.57 80.61
CA GLU A 121 74.38 45.68 79.15
C GLU A 121 74.39 44.30 78.48
N GLU A 122 75.04 43.28 79.07
CA GLU A 122 74.90 41.87 78.67
C GLU A 122 73.45 41.39 78.78
N GLU A 123 72.76 41.71 79.88
CA GLU A 123 71.36 41.35 80.07
C GLU A 123 70.48 42.03 79.01
N ARG A 124 70.76 43.29 78.67
CA ARG A 124 70.08 44.02 77.58
C ARG A 124 70.35 43.39 76.21
N GLN A 125 71.58 42.97 75.92
CA GLN A 125 71.92 42.27 74.67
C GLN A 125 71.27 40.89 74.59
N ALA A 126 71.26 40.13 75.69
CA ALA A 126 70.58 38.84 75.77
C ALA A 126 69.06 39.00 75.60
N GLN A 127 68.47 40.03 76.19
CA GLN A 127 67.06 40.38 75.97
C GLN A 127 66.80 40.82 74.53
N HIS A 128 67.69 41.61 73.92
CA HIS A 128 67.58 42.02 72.52
C HIS A 128 67.63 40.81 71.57
N LEU A 129 68.62 39.92 71.72
CA LEU A 129 68.71 38.66 70.97
C LEU A 129 67.46 37.81 71.16
N LYS A 130 66.94 37.69 72.39
CA LYS A 130 65.71 36.96 72.67
C LYS A 130 64.51 37.57 71.95
N THR A 131 64.39 38.90 71.91
CA THR A 131 63.31 39.57 71.15
C THR A 131 63.45 39.34 69.66
N VAL A 132 64.66 39.45 69.11
CA VAL A 132 64.93 39.20 67.68
C VAL A 132 64.59 37.75 67.33
N LEU A 133 65.02 36.77 68.13
CA LEU A 133 64.70 35.36 67.92
C LEU A 133 63.19 35.08 68.02
N ARG A 134 62.49 35.73 68.95
CA ARG A 134 61.03 35.59 69.05
C ARG A 134 60.33 36.14 67.82
N THR A 135 60.72 37.33 67.37
CA THR A 135 60.16 37.94 66.15
C THR A 135 60.51 37.15 64.89
N SER A 136 61.70 36.52 64.84
CA SER A 136 62.07 35.64 63.75
C SER A 136 61.26 34.34 63.75
N SER A 137 60.98 33.77 64.93
CA SER A 137 60.11 32.60 65.08
C SER A 137 58.69 32.93 64.63
N GLU A 138 58.12 34.03 65.12
CA GLU A 138 56.78 34.50 64.74
C GLU A 138 56.68 34.74 63.22
N ARG A 139 57.72 35.29 62.59
CA ARG A 139 57.77 35.50 61.13
C ARG A 139 57.91 34.18 60.36
N LEU A 140 58.75 33.26 60.82
CA LEU A 140 58.88 31.93 60.22
C LEU A 140 57.55 31.17 60.30
N GLU A 141 56.88 31.22 61.45
CA GLU A 141 55.55 30.63 61.62
C GLU A 141 54.51 31.26 60.68
N TYR A 142 54.56 32.57 60.46
CA TYR A 142 53.70 33.25 59.49
C TYR A 142 53.97 32.80 58.05
N GLU A 143 55.24 32.73 57.64
CA GLU A 143 55.61 32.27 56.30
C GLU A 143 55.31 30.79 56.10
N MET A 144 55.47 29.95 57.13
CA MET A 144 55.05 28.55 57.10
C MET A 144 53.54 28.42 56.86
N ARG A 145 52.71 29.13 57.64
CA ARG A 145 51.24 29.12 57.44
C ARG A 145 50.85 29.61 56.05
N ARG A 146 51.50 30.67 55.57
CA ARG A 146 51.27 31.20 54.22
C ARG A 146 51.63 30.18 53.14
N ALA A 147 52.72 29.44 53.32
CA ALA A 147 53.12 28.36 52.43
C ALA A 147 52.10 27.21 52.48
N ASP A 148 51.66 26.79 53.66
CA ASP A 148 50.65 25.74 53.85
C ASP A 148 49.29 26.12 53.24
N ASP A 149 48.88 27.39 53.35
CA ASP A 149 47.68 27.92 52.69
C ASP A 149 47.84 27.94 51.16
N ALA A 150 49.05 28.20 50.66
CA ALA A 150 49.33 28.17 49.23
C ALA A 150 49.34 26.74 48.68
N THR A 151 49.95 25.78 49.40
CA THR A 151 49.97 24.37 49.02
C THR A 151 48.57 23.76 49.09
N SER A 152 47.79 24.07 50.12
CA SER A 152 46.39 23.63 50.23
C SER A 152 45.53 24.16 49.08
N ARG A 153 45.73 25.42 48.67
CA ARG A 153 45.05 25.99 47.50
C ARG A 153 45.50 25.35 46.18
N ALA A 154 46.79 25.05 46.03
CA ALA A 154 47.32 24.36 44.86
C ALA A 154 46.75 22.95 44.74
N HIS A 155 46.76 22.15 45.82
CA HIS A 155 46.16 20.82 45.83
C HIS A 155 44.66 20.86 45.56
N ALA A 156 43.92 21.82 46.12
CA ALA A 156 42.50 21.99 45.81
C ALA A 156 42.26 22.38 44.34
N ALA A 157 43.18 23.08 43.68
CA ALA A 157 43.12 23.36 42.25
C ALA A 157 43.47 22.11 41.42
N GLU A 158 44.48 21.35 41.82
CA GLU A 158 44.87 20.08 41.17
C GLU A 158 43.75 19.06 41.20
N VAL A 159 43.11 18.85 42.36
CA VAL A 159 41.97 17.92 42.49
C VAL A 159 40.83 18.34 41.57
N ARG A 160 40.48 19.64 41.54
CA ARG A 160 39.44 20.14 40.62
C ARG A 160 39.82 20.00 39.15
N ALA A 161 41.08 20.17 38.80
CA ALA A 161 41.55 19.95 37.44
C ALA A 161 41.46 18.46 37.05
N MET A 162 41.84 17.55 37.95
CA MET A 162 41.73 16.10 37.73
C MET A 162 40.27 15.63 37.66
N GLU A 163 39.39 16.20 38.47
CA GLU A 163 37.95 15.96 38.37
C GLU A 163 37.38 16.47 37.05
N ALA A 164 37.86 17.63 36.55
CA ALA A 164 37.43 18.16 35.27
C ALA A 164 37.93 17.31 34.10
N THR A 165 39.18 16.84 34.12
CA THR A 165 39.72 15.98 33.07
C THR A 165 39.06 14.60 33.06
N SER A 166 38.82 14.00 34.22
CA SER A 166 38.07 12.73 34.30
C SER A 166 36.63 12.86 33.80
N ARG A 167 35.96 13.98 34.07
CA ARG A 167 34.64 14.26 33.47
C ARG A 167 34.73 14.43 31.96
N ALA A 168 35.76 15.12 31.46
CA ALA A 168 35.96 15.30 30.03
C ALA A 168 36.18 13.95 29.32
N THR A 169 36.99 13.04 29.86
CA THR A 169 37.23 11.72 29.25
C THR A 169 35.96 10.86 29.21
N ILE A 170 35.13 10.91 30.25
CA ILE A 170 33.83 10.20 30.27
C ILE A 170 32.91 10.75 29.17
N LEU A 171 32.84 12.07 29.02
CA LEU A 171 32.04 12.72 27.99
C LEU A 171 32.56 12.44 26.59
N GLU A 172 33.88 12.41 26.38
CA GLU A 172 34.51 12.03 25.11
C GLU A 172 34.22 10.57 24.76
N ALA A 173 34.32 9.65 25.72
CA ALA A 173 33.96 8.26 25.50
C ALA A 173 32.48 8.08 25.14
N ALA A 174 31.57 8.78 25.84
CA ALA A 174 30.15 8.79 25.53
C ALA A 174 29.87 9.37 24.12
N ARG A 175 30.56 10.46 23.76
CA ARG A 175 30.48 11.07 22.43
C ARG A 175 30.92 10.08 21.35
N HIS A 176 32.06 9.43 21.51
CA HIS A 176 32.53 8.44 20.54
C HIS A 176 31.57 7.27 20.39
N GLN A 177 30.95 6.82 21.49
CA GLN A 177 29.92 5.78 21.43
C GLN A 177 28.72 6.23 20.59
N LEU A 178 28.24 7.45 20.78
CA LEU A 178 27.14 8.01 19.99
C LEU A 178 27.53 8.20 18.52
N GLU A 179 28.76 8.60 18.23
CA GLU A 179 29.27 8.70 16.85
C GLU A 179 29.23 7.34 16.14
N LEU A 180 29.59 6.24 16.84
CA LEU A 180 29.48 4.88 16.30
C LEU A 180 28.03 4.45 16.09
N ASP A 181 27.12 4.84 16.97
CA ASP A 181 25.70 4.51 16.82
C ASP A 181 25.05 5.30 15.67
N LEU A 182 25.48 6.56 15.46
CA LEU A 182 25.09 7.35 14.30
C LEU A 182 25.58 6.73 12.98
N THR A 183 26.81 6.23 12.91
CA THR A 183 27.31 5.57 11.70
C THR A 183 26.55 4.27 11.42
N ARG A 184 26.29 3.46 12.44
CA ARG A 184 25.44 2.25 12.33
C ARG A 184 24.05 2.58 11.80
N ALA A 185 23.39 3.60 12.35
CA ALA A 185 22.08 4.04 11.91
C ALA A 185 22.11 4.59 10.46
N ALA A 186 23.16 5.32 10.08
CA ALA A 186 23.33 5.79 8.71
C ALA A 186 23.51 4.62 7.72
N GLU A 187 24.22 3.56 8.11
CA GLU A 187 24.35 2.36 7.28
C GLU A 187 23.03 1.61 7.13
N THR A 188 22.22 1.48 8.19
CA THR A 188 20.90 0.84 8.07
C THR A 188 19.97 1.63 7.17
N ILE A 189 19.96 2.96 7.28
CA ILE A 189 19.22 3.84 6.36
C ILE A 189 19.65 3.60 4.91
N LYS A 190 20.95 3.57 4.62
CA LYS A 190 21.45 3.29 3.26
C LYS A 190 21.03 1.92 2.74
N ARG A 191 21.04 0.88 3.59
CA ARG A 191 20.56 -0.46 3.21
C ARG A 191 19.08 -0.43 2.83
N TYR A 192 18.24 0.23 3.62
CA TYR A 192 16.82 0.37 3.33
C TYR A 192 16.56 1.22 2.08
N GLN A 193 17.34 2.27 1.84
CA GLN A 193 17.27 3.07 0.61
C GLN A 193 17.56 2.21 -0.62
N LEU A 194 18.62 1.39 -0.60
CA LEU A 194 18.93 0.48 -1.72
C LEU A 194 17.83 -0.57 -1.94
N GLN A 195 17.21 -1.07 -0.87
CA GLN A 195 16.07 -1.99 -0.96
C GLN A 195 14.86 -1.31 -1.60
N LEU A 196 14.55 -0.07 -1.19
CA LEU A 196 13.46 0.72 -1.77
C LEU A 196 13.69 0.96 -3.26
N GLU A 197 14.89 1.38 -3.66
CA GLU A 197 15.19 1.60 -5.07
C GLU A 197 15.10 0.30 -5.90
N THR A 198 15.46 -0.84 -5.32
CA THR A 198 15.35 -2.14 -5.99
C THR A 198 13.90 -2.50 -6.23
N THR A 199 13.05 -2.39 -5.21
CA THR A 199 11.61 -2.67 -5.34
C THR A 199 10.91 -1.66 -6.26
N GLU A 200 11.32 -0.39 -6.28
CA GLU A 200 10.82 0.59 -7.23
C GLU A 200 11.16 0.25 -8.68
N ARG A 201 12.39 -0.24 -8.94
CA ARG A 201 12.78 -0.71 -10.28
C ARG A 201 11.95 -1.93 -10.69
N GLU A 202 11.71 -2.86 -9.77
CA GLU A 202 10.87 -4.03 -10.02
C GLU A 202 9.41 -3.63 -10.29
N LEU A 203 8.84 -2.71 -9.51
CA LEU A 203 7.49 -2.19 -9.74
C LEU A 203 7.36 -1.52 -11.11
N LYS A 204 8.39 -0.78 -11.56
CA LYS A 204 8.41 -0.21 -12.91
C LYS A 204 8.40 -1.29 -13.98
N ARG A 205 9.25 -2.32 -13.85
CA ARG A 205 9.28 -3.46 -14.80
C ARG A 205 7.92 -4.17 -14.86
N VAL A 206 7.35 -4.51 -13.71
CA VAL A 206 6.04 -5.19 -13.63
C VAL A 206 4.93 -4.30 -14.21
N ARG A 207 4.99 -2.99 -13.99
CA ARG A 207 4.03 -2.06 -14.59
C ARG A 207 4.14 -2.03 -16.12
N ASP A 208 5.35 -2.00 -16.66
CA ASP A 208 5.57 -2.03 -18.11
C ASP A 208 5.09 -3.36 -18.73
N ASP A 209 5.35 -4.47 -18.03
CA ASP A 209 4.86 -5.79 -18.41
C ASP A 209 3.33 -5.87 -18.39
N PHE A 210 2.70 -5.34 -17.35
CA PHE A 210 1.25 -5.24 -17.23
C PHE A 210 0.66 -4.44 -18.40
N MET A 211 1.23 -3.27 -18.72
CA MET A 211 0.79 -2.46 -19.85
C MET A 211 1.02 -3.16 -21.21
N ARG A 212 2.01 -4.03 -21.34
CA ARG A 212 2.21 -4.84 -22.55
C ARG A 212 1.10 -5.89 -22.67
N VAL A 213 0.88 -6.68 -21.61
CA VAL A 213 -0.14 -7.74 -21.57
C VAL A 213 -1.55 -7.17 -21.77
N ASP A 214 -1.84 -6.00 -21.20
CA ASP A 214 -3.15 -5.34 -21.39
C ASP A 214 -3.40 -4.93 -22.83
N ARG A 215 -2.37 -4.47 -23.56
CA ARG A 215 -2.50 -4.16 -24.99
C ARG A 215 -2.73 -5.42 -25.80
N GLU A 216 -1.96 -6.47 -25.54
CA GLU A 216 -2.13 -7.78 -26.20
C GLU A 216 -3.54 -8.34 -25.94
N ARG A 217 -4.05 -8.19 -24.71
CA ARG A 217 -5.42 -8.55 -24.35
C ARG A 217 -6.45 -7.73 -25.12
N ALA A 218 -6.30 -6.41 -25.19
CA ALA A 218 -7.22 -5.55 -25.92
C ALA A 218 -7.25 -5.89 -27.42
N ASP A 219 -6.10 -6.16 -28.02
CA ASP A 219 -6.00 -6.58 -29.42
C ASP A 219 -6.69 -7.93 -29.65
N ALA A 220 -6.46 -8.91 -28.76
CA ALA A 220 -7.11 -10.21 -28.81
C ALA A 220 -8.64 -10.10 -28.63
N GLU A 221 -9.12 -9.25 -27.72
CA GLU A 221 -10.53 -8.97 -27.52
C GLU A 221 -11.17 -8.33 -28.76
N ALA A 222 -10.48 -7.38 -29.41
CA ALA A 222 -10.93 -6.75 -30.65
C ALA A 222 -11.01 -7.75 -31.82
N LEU A 223 -10.02 -8.64 -31.96
CA LEU A 223 -10.04 -9.72 -32.95
C LEU A 223 -11.19 -10.71 -32.68
N ALA A 224 -11.41 -11.07 -31.41
CA ALA A 224 -12.51 -11.94 -31.02
C ALA A 224 -13.88 -11.29 -31.28
N ALA A 225 -14.01 -9.97 -31.06
CA ALA A 225 -15.24 -9.23 -31.39
C ALA A 225 -15.52 -9.27 -32.90
N LYS A 226 -14.52 -8.96 -33.74
CA LYS A 226 -14.64 -9.06 -35.20
C LYS A 226 -15.04 -10.46 -35.67
N ALA A 227 -14.44 -11.50 -35.10
CA ALA A 227 -14.78 -12.89 -35.43
C ALA A 227 -16.24 -13.24 -35.04
N ARG A 228 -16.75 -12.72 -33.91
CA ARG A 228 -18.16 -12.88 -33.53
C ARG A 228 -19.09 -12.13 -34.48
N ASP A 229 -18.71 -10.93 -34.92
CA ASP A 229 -19.51 -10.13 -35.86
C ASP A 229 -19.62 -10.82 -37.22
N THR A 230 -18.51 -11.32 -37.75
CA THR A 230 -18.51 -12.08 -39.01
C THR A 230 -19.31 -13.38 -38.88
N ALA A 231 -19.16 -14.12 -37.77
CA ALA A 231 -19.96 -15.31 -37.51
C ALA A 231 -21.47 -15.00 -37.48
N ARG A 232 -21.87 -13.90 -36.83
CA ARG A 232 -23.28 -13.45 -36.80
C ARG A 232 -23.78 -13.08 -38.19
N SER A 233 -22.99 -12.34 -38.98
CA SER A 233 -23.34 -11.98 -40.35
C SER A 233 -23.49 -13.21 -41.25
N LEU A 234 -22.60 -14.19 -41.12
CA LEU A 234 -22.68 -15.45 -41.87
C LEU A 234 -23.90 -16.26 -41.44
N GLN A 235 -24.19 -16.35 -40.15
CA GLN A 235 -25.39 -17.02 -39.64
C GLN A 235 -26.67 -16.37 -40.17
N GLN A 236 -26.73 -15.04 -40.23
CA GLN A 236 -27.85 -14.33 -40.85
C GLN A 236 -27.96 -14.67 -42.34
N SER A 237 -26.85 -14.64 -43.08
CA SER A 237 -26.86 -15.00 -44.51
C SER A 237 -27.31 -16.44 -44.75
N LEU A 238 -26.94 -17.38 -43.89
CA LEU A 238 -27.37 -18.77 -43.96
C LEU A 238 -28.87 -18.89 -43.69
N ARG A 239 -29.39 -18.18 -42.68
CA ARG A 239 -30.83 -18.13 -42.40
C ARG A 239 -31.61 -17.55 -43.57
N ASP A 240 -31.10 -16.49 -44.21
CA ASP A 240 -31.74 -15.89 -45.37
C ASP A 240 -31.71 -16.83 -46.59
N CYS A 241 -30.60 -17.54 -46.82
CA CYS A 241 -30.52 -18.55 -47.89
C CYS A 241 -31.50 -19.69 -47.65
N HIS A 242 -31.56 -20.22 -46.43
CA HIS A 242 -32.49 -21.27 -46.05
C HIS A 242 -33.95 -20.82 -46.22
N ALA A 243 -34.31 -19.63 -45.73
CA ALA A 243 -35.65 -19.07 -45.92
C ALA A 243 -36.01 -18.86 -47.41
N ARG A 244 -35.04 -18.51 -48.26
CA ARG A 244 -35.26 -18.42 -49.72
C ARG A 244 -35.44 -19.80 -50.36
N GLU A 245 -34.74 -20.82 -49.88
CA GLU A 245 -34.89 -22.20 -50.34
C GLU A 245 -36.25 -22.75 -49.96
N ASP A 246 -36.62 -22.64 -48.68
CA ASP A 246 -37.94 -23.04 -48.17
C ASP A 246 -39.05 -22.33 -48.94
N GLY A 247 -38.92 -21.02 -49.18
CA GLY A 247 -39.89 -20.28 -50.00
C GLY A 247 -39.97 -20.78 -51.45
N ARG A 248 -38.87 -21.21 -52.08
CA ARG A 248 -38.87 -21.81 -53.43
C ARG A 248 -39.51 -23.20 -53.43
N GLU A 249 -39.24 -24.00 -52.40
CA GLU A 249 -39.81 -25.33 -52.25
C GLU A 249 -41.31 -25.28 -52.02
N GLU A 250 -41.78 -24.40 -51.13
CA GLU A 250 -43.21 -24.19 -50.87
C GLU A 250 -43.94 -23.68 -52.11
N THR A 251 -43.37 -22.70 -52.82
CA THR A 251 -43.97 -22.20 -54.07
C THR A 251 -44.00 -23.27 -55.16
N SER A 252 -42.94 -24.06 -55.33
CA SER A 252 -42.89 -25.18 -56.28
C SER A 252 -43.90 -26.26 -55.91
N ARG A 253 -44.02 -26.60 -54.63
CA ARG A 253 -44.99 -27.56 -54.12
C ARG A 253 -46.42 -27.09 -54.38
N LEU A 254 -46.75 -25.83 -54.09
CA LEU A 254 -48.06 -25.26 -54.38
C LEU A 254 -48.35 -25.21 -55.88
N ALA A 255 -47.37 -24.86 -56.70
CA ALA A 255 -47.50 -24.85 -58.15
C ALA A 255 -47.77 -26.28 -58.70
N MET A 256 -47.03 -27.28 -58.23
CA MET A 256 -47.25 -28.68 -58.61
C MET A 256 -48.61 -29.20 -58.18
N HIS A 257 -49.07 -28.86 -56.97
CA HIS A 257 -50.42 -29.21 -56.52
C HIS A 257 -51.49 -28.57 -57.40
N LYS A 258 -51.39 -27.27 -57.69
CA LYS A 258 -52.33 -26.58 -58.59
C LYS A 258 -52.34 -27.19 -59.99
N TRP A 259 -51.17 -27.42 -60.59
CA TRP A 259 -51.06 -28.08 -61.89
C TRP A 259 -51.71 -29.46 -61.92
N PHE A 260 -51.51 -30.25 -60.86
CA PHE A 260 -52.12 -31.58 -60.76
C PHE A 260 -53.64 -31.51 -60.59
N ASP A 261 -54.13 -30.61 -59.73
CA ASP A 261 -55.57 -30.43 -59.52
C ASP A 261 -56.26 -29.87 -60.78
N GLU A 262 -55.70 -28.84 -61.42
CA GLU A 262 -56.20 -28.28 -62.68
C GLU A 262 -56.16 -29.32 -63.81
N GLY A 263 -55.08 -30.09 -63.94
CA GLY A 263 -54.98 -31.17 -64.91
C GLY A 263 -55.98 -32.31 -64.65
N ARG A 264 -56.24 -32.63 -63.37
CA ARG A 264 -57.26 -33.61 -62.97
C ARG A 264 -58.66 -33.12 -63.31
N GLU A 265 -58.97 -31.86 -63.00
CA GLU A 265 -60.26 -31.23 -63.28
C GLU A 265 -60.52 -31.15 -64.79
N GLN A 266 -59.58 -30.60 -65.57
CA GLN A 266 -59.70 -30.54 -67.03
C GLN A 266 -59.81 -31.92 -67.68
N GLY A 267 -59.02 -32.90 -67.19
CA GLY A 267 -59.10 -34.28 -67.66
C GLY A 267 -60.43 -34.95 -67.32
N TYR A 268 -60.97 -34.68 -66.13
CA TYR A 268 -62.28 -35.17 -65.72
C TYR A 268 -63.40 -34.51 -66.54
N ASP A 269 -63.37 -33.19 -66.71
CA ASP A 269 -64.38 -32.44 -67.43
C ASP A 269 -64.39 -32.80 -68.91
N SER A 270 -63.23 -32.81 -69.58
CA SER A 270 -63.12 -33.24 -70.98
C SER A 270 -63.52 -34.71 -71.16
N GLY A 271 -63.08 -35.60 -70.26
CA GLY A 271 -63.46 -37.00 -70.29
C GLY A 271 -64.95 -37.23 -70.05
N PHE A 272 -65.56 -36.46 -69.14
CA PHE A 272 -66.98 -36.49 -68.85
C PHE A 272 -67.80 -35.94 -70.01
N GLU A 273 -67.42 -34.80 -70.59
CA GLU A 273 -68.08 -34.20 -71.76
C GLU A 273 -68.02 -35.14 -72.97
N ASP A 274 -66.84 -35.67 -73.30
CA ASP A 274 -66.67 -36.59 -74.43
C ASP A 274 -67.41 -37.91 -74.17
N GLY A 275 -67.29 -38.47 -72.96
CA GLY A 275 -67.98 -39.68 -72.56
C GLY A 275 -69.51 -39.51 -72.58
N PHE A 276 -70.02 -38.39 -72.07
CA PHE A 276 -71.44 -38.06 -72.05
C PHE A 276 -71.97 -37.79 -73.47
N ALA A 277 -71.24 -37.05 -74.29
CA ALA A 277 -71.62 -36.77 -75.67
C ALA A 277 -71.65 -38.04 -76.52
N GLN A 278 -70.63 -38.91 -76.41
CA GLN A 278 -70.60 -40.20 -77.08
C GLN A 278 -71.69 -41.14 -76.56
N GLY A 279 -71.85 -41.23 -75.24
CA GLY A 279 -72.88 -42.03 -74.59
C GLY A 279 -74.28 -41.62 -75.04
N ARG A 280 -74.58 -40.31 -75.05
CA ARG A 280 -75.85 -39.75 -75.54
C ARG A 280 -76.06 -40.01 -77.03
N LYS A 281 -75.04 -39.83 -77.88
CA LYS A 281 -75.14 -40.12 -79.32
C LYS A 281 -75.43 -41.61 -79.57
N LYS A 282 -74.67 -42.51 -78.93
CA LYS A 282 -74.87 -43.97 -79.04
C LYS A 282 -76.26 -44.35 -78.52
N GLY A 283 -76.62 -43.94 -77.31
CA GLY A 283 -77.92 -44.21 -76.69
C GLY A 283 -79.10 -43.68 -77.52
N MET A 284 -79.01 -42.48 -78.09
CA MET A 284 -80.05 -41.96 -78.99
C MET A 284 -80.13 -42.76 -80.29
N SER A 285 -78.99 -43.12 -80.88
CA SER A 285 -78.96 -43.90 -82.12
C SER A 285 -79.48 -45.33 -81.93
N GLU A 286 -79.17 -45.96 -80.81
CA GLU A 286 -79.65 -47.28 -80.43
C GLU A 286 -81.12 -47.22 -80.06
N GLY A 287 -81.54 -46.26 -79.25
CA GLY A 287 -82.94 -46.03 -78.88
C GLY A 287 -83.85 -45.74 -80.08
N ILE A 288 -83.39 -44.96 -81.07
CA ILE A 288 -84.14 -44.75 -82.31
C ILE A 288 -84.18 -46.04 -83.14
N LYS A 289 -83.08 -46.81 -83.21
CA LYS A 289 -83.05 -48.08 -83.95
C LYS A 289 -83.95 -49.14 -83.33
N THR A 290 -83.93 -49.31 -82.01
CA THR A 290 -84.79 -50.24 -81.29
C THR A 290 -86.23 -49.76 -81.34
N GLY A 291 -86.50 -48.48 -81.05
CA GLY A 291 -87.83 -47.90 -81.12
C GLY A 291 -88.46 -47.98 -82.51
N ARG A 292 -87.69 -47.76 -83.60
CA ARG A 292 -88.19 -47.99 -84.97
C ARG A 292 -88.43 -49.47 -85.26
N LYS A 293 -87.55 -50.37 -84.82
CA LYS A 293 -87.72 -51.81 -85.05
C LYS A 293 -88.93 -52.35 -84.31
N GLU A 294 -89.12 -51.95 -83.06
CA GLU A 294 -90.30 -52.31 -82.27
C GLU A 294 -91.56 -51.67 -82.82
N GLY A 295 -91.57 -50.36 -83.10
CA GLY A 295 -92.74 -49.70 -83.70
C GLY A 295 -93.12 -50.25 -85.08
N LEU A 296 -92.14 -50.65 -85.90
CA LEU A 296 -92.41 -51.33 -87.18
C LEU A 296 -92.92 -52.76 -86.98
N ARG A 297 -92.41 -53.49 -85.98
CA ARG A 297 -92.89 -54.83 -85.63
C ARG A 297 -94.34 -54.76 -85.15
N GLU A 298 -94.62 -53.87 -84.21
CA GLU A 298 -95.94 -53.65 -83.65
C GLU A 298 -96.93 -53.18 -84.73
N GLY A 299 -96.53 -52.22 -85.57
CA GLY A 299 -97.33 -51.78 -86.72
C GLY A 299 -97.60 -52.88 -87.76
N ARG A 300 -96.64 -53.78 -88.04
CA ARG A 300 -96.86 -54.95 -88.90
C ARG A 300 -97.73 -56.01 -88.25
N GLU A 301 -97.64 -56.16 -86.93
CA GLU A 301 -98.48 -57.08 -86.16
C GLU A 301 -99.93 -56.61 -86.20
N GLN A 302 -100.19 -55.32 -85.95
CA GLN A 302 -101.50 -54.69 -86.12
C GLN A 302 -102.00 -54.81 -87.56
N GLY A 303 -101.16 -54.53 -88.56
CA GLY A 303 -101.54 -54.67 -89.97
C GLY A 303 -101.92 -56.11 -90.35
N ARG A 304 -101.18 -57.12 -89.87
CA ARG A 304 -101.54 -58.54 -90.07
C ARG A 304 -102.84 -58.91 -89.38
N ILE A 305 -103.11 -58.38 -88.18
CA ILE A 305 -104.35 -58.64 -87.45
C ILE A 305 -105.54 -58.03 -88.19
N GLU A 306 -105.39 -56.81 -88.72
CA GLU A 306 -106.41 -56.13 -89.54
C GLU A 306 -106.65 -56.83 -90.87
N GLU A 307 -105.59 -57.25 -91.57
CA GLU A 307 -105.72 -58.05 -92.80
C GLU A 307 -106.35 -59.43 -92.54
N ARG A 308 -106.04 -60.09 -91.41
CA ARG A 308 -106.66 -61.37 -91.02
C ARG A 308 -108.16 -61.19 -90.75
N LYS A 309 -108.58 -60.08 -90.14
CA LYS A 309 -110.00 -59.71 -90.00
C LYS A 309 -110.68 -59.48 -91.36
N ASN A 310 -110.04 -58.73 -92.25
CA ASN A 310 -110.59 -58.44 -93.58
C ASN A 310 -110.68 -59.70 -94.48
N ALA A 311 -109.71 -60.61 -94.37
CA ALA A 311 -109.73 -61.89 -95.07
C ALA A 311 -110.83 -62.84 -94.57
N LEU A 312 -111.11 -62.84 -93.26
CA LEU A 312 -112.26 -63.56 -92.68
C LEU A 312 -113.59 -63.01 -93.23
N GLU A 313 -113.75 -61.68 -93.28
CA GLU A 313 -114.95 -61.05 -93.85
C GLU A 313 -115.14 -61.33 -95.36
N ALA A 314 -114.05 -61.48 -96.11
CA ALA A 314 -114.10 -61.87 -97.52
C ALA A 314 -114.41 -63.37 -97.72
N PHE A 315 -113.92 -64.23 -96.81
CA PHE A 315 -114.18 -65.67 -96.86
C PHE A 315 -115.64 -66.00 -96.50
N ASP A 316 -116.21 -65.32 -95.52
CA ASP A 316 -117.63 -65.45 -95.16
C ASP A 316 -118.55 -65.02 -96.32
N ARG A 317 -118.13 -64.03 -97.12
CA ARG A 317 -118.85 -63.60 -98.33
C ARG A 317 -118.81 -64.67 -99.44
N TYR A 318 -117.71 -65.37 -99.60
CA TYR A 318 -117.54 -66.42 -100.62
C TYR A 318 -118.31 -67.71 -100.30
N VAL A 319 -118.39 -68.11 -99.02
CA VAL A 319 -119.12 -69.32 -98.60
C VAL A 319 -120.65 -69.15 -98.75
N ALA A 320 -121.16 -67.92 -98.85
CA ALA A 320 -122.58 -67.64 -99.01
C ALA A 320 -123.11 -67.77 -100.46
N GLU A 321 -122.24 -67.77 -101.49
CA GLU A 321 -122.64 -67.54 -102.89
C GLU A 321 -122.56 -68.77 -103.83
N GLN A 322 -122.26 -69.98 -103.33
CA GLN A 322 -122.27 -71.21 -104.14
C GLN A 322 -123.10 -72.33 -103.49
N GLU A 323 -124.11 -72.80 -104.22
CA GLU A 323 -124.88 -74.03 -103.95
C GLU A 323 -123.99 -75.26 -104.22
N GLY A 324 -123.66 -76.04 -103.19
CA GLY A 324 -122.89 -77.28 -103.37
C GLY A 324 -122.53 -78.01 -102.07
N ASP A 325 -123.28 -79.09 -101.80
CA ASP A 325 -123.01 -80.23 -100.90
C ASP A 325 -122.67 -80.02 -99.41
N GLU A 326 -123.45 -80.72 -98.58
CA GLU A 326 -123.46 -80.75 -97.11
C GLU A 326 -122.15 -81.26 -96.46
N ARG A 327 -121.22 -81.77 -97.27
CA ARG A 327 -119.87 -82.16 -96.84
C ARG A 327 -118.96 -80.96 -96.62
N THR A 328 -119.18 -79.85 -97.33
CA THR A 328 -118.35 -78.65 -97.32
C THR A 328 -118.61 -77.77 -96.09
N ARG A 329 -119.84 -77.78 -95.55
CA ARG A 329 -120.20 -77.08 -94.31
C ARG A 329 -119.57 -77.69 -93.05
N ARG A 330 -119.34 -79.02 -93.04
CA ARG A 330 -118.71 -79.71 -91.89
C ARG A 330 -117.20 -79.53 -91.81
N TRP A 331 -116.53 -79.22 -92.92
CA TRP A 331 -115.09 -78.95 -92.97
C TRP A 331 -114.74 -77.50 -92.56
N ALA A 332 -115.59 -76.51 -92.89
CA ALA A 332 -115.38 -75.12 -92.48
C ALA A 332 -115.50 -74.88 -90.95
N ALA A 333 -116.27 -75.72 -90.24
CA ALA A 333 -116.49 -75.58 -88.80
C ALA A 333 -115.28 -76.01 -87.93
N SER A 334 -114.28 -76.72 -88.46
CA SER A 334 -113.12 -77.16 -87.69
C SER A 334 -111.99 -76.13 -87.56
N PHE A 335 -112.08 -74.98 -88.25
CA PHE A 335 -111.01 -73.96 -88.28
C PHE A 335 -111.11 -72.89 -87.17
N TYR A 336 -112.23 -72.79 -86.46
CA TYR A 336 -112.47 -71.72 -85.47
C TYR A 336 -112.12 -72.09 -84.01
N GLN A 337 -111.31 -73.13 -83.77
CA GLN A 337 -111.15 -73.72 -82.43
C GLN A 337 -109.74 -73.71 -81.82
N ILE A 338 -108.76 -72.94 -82.35
CA ILE A 338 -107.33 -73.16 -81.99
C ILE A 338 -106.59 -72.03 -81.24
N ASP A 339 -107.02 -70.77 -81.19
CA ASP A 339 -106.10 -69.69 -80.71
C ASP A 339 -106.55 -68.93 -79.43
N ASP A 340 -106.78 -69.61 -78.30
CA ASP A 340 -106.92 -68.99 -76.97
C ASP A 340 -106.02 -69.67 -75.91
N ASN A 341 -104.70 -69.71 -76.10
CA ASN A 341 -103.80 -69.96 -74.97
C ASN A 341 -102.36 -69.52 -75.26
N GLU A 342 -101.99 -68.29 -74.88
CA GLU A 342 -100.68 -68.01 -74.26
C GLU A 342 -100.60 -66.55 -73.79
N SER A 343 -100.85 -66.36 -72.49
CA SER A 343 -100.54 -65.13 -71.75
C SER A 343 -99.31 -65.34 -70.87
N VAL A 344 -98.28 -64.52 -71.10
CA VAL A 344 -97.50 -63.75 -70.10
C VAL A 344 -96.91 -64.46 -68.87
N GLY A 345 -95.57 -64.41 -68.76
CA GLY A 345 -94.82 -64.43 -67.49
C GLY A 345 -93.47 -63.70 -67.67
N SER A 346 -93.32 -62.46 -67.19
CA SER A 346 -92.79 -62.05 -65.87
C SER A 346 -91.29 -62.42 -65.68
N LEU A 347 -90.38 -61.44 -65.81
CA LEU A 347 -89.77 -60.65 -64.72
C LEU A 347 -88.86 -61.48 -63.79
N GLU A 348 -87.55 -61.18 -63.78
CA GLU A 348 -86.80 -60.75 -62.58
C GLU A 348 -85.30 -60.57 -62.87
N ALA A 349 -84.73 -59.47 -62.34
CA ALA A 349 -83.31 -59.18 -62.33
C ALA A 349 -82.71 -59.50 -60.94
N PRO A 350 -81.47 -59.99 -60.82
CA PRO A 350 -80.78 -60.03 -59.55
C PRO A 350 -79.70 -58.95 -59.42
N SER A 351 -79.74 -58.31 -58.25
CA SER A 351 -78.70 -57.50 -57.61
C SER A 351 -77.45 -58.32 -57.27
N GLN A 352 -76.26 -57.73 -57.37
CA GLN A 352 -75.04 -58.02 -56.57
C GLN A 352 -74.03 -56.88 -56.82
N ARG A 353 -73.77 -55.95 -55.87
CA ARG A 353 -72.74 -56.01 -54.80
C ARG A 353 -71.49 -56.83 -55.14
N GLY A 354 -70.36 -56.13 -55.32
CA GLY A 354 -69.03 -56.74 -55.39
C GLY A 354 -67.89 -55.71 -55.38
N HIS A 355 -67.21 -55.64 -54.24
CA HIS A 355 -65.75 -55.49 -54.05
C HIS A 355 -65.00 -54.15 -54.25
N HIS A 356 -64.37 -53.79 -53.12
CA HIS A 356 -63.14 -53.02 -52.84
C HIS A 356 -63.15 -51.49 -52.86
#